data_AF-A0A6P6FXC4-F1
#
_entry.id   AF-A0A6P6FXC4-F1
#
_cell.length_a   1.000
_cell.length_b   1.000
_cell.length_c   1.000
_cell.angle_alpha   90.00
_cell.angle_beta   90.00
_cell.angle_gamma   90.00
#
_symmetry.space_group_name_H-M   'P 1'
#
loop_
_entity.id
_entity.type
_entity.pdbx_description
1 polymer ?
#
loop_
_entity_poly.entity_id
_entity_poly.type
_entity_poly.pdbx_seq_one_letter_code
_entity_poly.pdbx_strand_id
1 'polypeptide(L)'
;MTPEEFEKHSMREGLRKWKSNIWVIKDDEKIPLWKTGILKYYKPASNVNNRACRTRRKRNFHRDEFITCSKCKKDRRFRLRTKEECRIYHDALANKRWKCVDGPYDRITCEDAEERASRKIVRGCPRTATCKGCTSCVCFGCIRCRFWDCRCRTCVDFMQNAEP
;
A
#
# COMPACT_ATOMS: atom_id res chain seq x y z
N MET A 1 0.94 -8.76 25.53
CA MET A 1 -0.50 -8.53 25.38
C MET A 1 -0.80 -7.98 24.00
N THR A 2 -1.25 -8.83 23.09
CA THR A 2 -1.69 -8.44 21.73
C THR A 2 -3.13 -7.91 21.75
N PRO A 3 -3.55 -7.08 20.79
CA PRO A 3 -4.96 -6.70 20.60
C PRO A 3 -5.93 -7.89 20.53
N GLU A 4 -5.47 -9.06 20.06
CA GLU A 4 -6.24 -10.30 20.03
C GLU A 4 -6.35 -10.93 21.42
N GLU A 5 -5.27 -10.93 22.22
CA GLU A 5 -5.29 -11.34 23.63
C GLU A 5 -6.17 -10.42 24.48
N PHE A 6 -6.09 -9.10 24.27
CA PHE A 6 -6.95 -8.11 24.94
C PHE A 6 -8.44 -8.37 24.66
N GLU A 7 -8.82 -8.70 23.41
CA GLU A 7 -10.20 -9.03 23.09
C GLU A 7 -10.65 -10.35 23.75
N LYS A 8 -9.79 -11.37 23.84
CA LYS A 8 -10.12 -12.61 24.57
C LYS A 8 -10.44 -12.35 26.04
N HIS A 9 -9.73 -11.42 26.68
CA HIS A 9 -10.05 -10.99 28.05
C HIS A 9 -11.37 -10.20 28.15
N SER A 10 -11.88 -9.64 27.06
CA SER A 10 -13.12 -8.86 27.04
C SER A 10 -14.40 -9.69 26.91
N MET A 11 -14.30 -11.04 26.83
CA MET A 11 -15.43 -11.98 26.66
C MET A 11 -16.33 -11.72 25.43
N ARG A 12 -15.87 -10.91 24.46
CA ARG A 12 -16.62 -10.56 23.24
C ARG A 12 -16.12 -11.36 22.04
N GLU A 13 -16.35 -12.68 22.05
CA GLU A 13 -15.87 -13.54 20.96
C GLU A 13 -16.61 -13.32 19.63
N GLY A 14 -15.85 -13.32 18.54
CA GLY A 14 -16.36 -13.26 17.17
C GLY A 14 -15.23 -13.16 16.15
N LEU A 15 -15.36 -13.90 15.05
CA LEU A 15 -14.40 -13.92 13.95
C LEU A 15 -14.21 -12.51 13.35
N ARG A 16 -13.12 -11.82 13.73
CA ARG A 16 -12.65 -10.50 13.26
C ARG A 16 -13.09 -9.25 14.07
N LYS A 17 -13.54 -9.39 15.32
CA LYS A 17 -14.12 -8.28 16.08
C LYS A 17 -13.12 -7.26 16.66
N TRP A 18 -11.89 -7.62 17.04
CA TRP A 18 -11.03 -6.67 17.76
C TRP A 18 -10.74 -5.38 16.97
N LYS A 19 -10.61 -5.49 15.63
CA LYS A 19 -10.39 -4.32 14.76
C LYS A 19 -11.58 -3.36 14.71
N SER A 20 -12.78 -3.83 15.07
CA SER A 20 -14.01 -3.05 15.20
C SER A 20 -14.29 -2.61 16.63
N ASN A 21 -13.79 -3.37 17.61
CA ASN A 21 -14.00 -3.11 19.02
C ASN A 21 -12.95 -2.17 19.63
N ILE A 22 -11.79 -2.03 18.98
CA ILE A 22 -10.78 -1.04 19.32
C ILE A 22 -11.06 0.24 18.53
N TRP A 23 -11.04 1.37 19.23
CA TRP A 23 -11.34 2.69 18.69
C TRP A 23 -10.13 3.59 18.86
N VAL A 24 -9.95 4.52 17.92
CA VAL A 24 -8.98 5.61 18.03
C VAL A 24 -9.77 6.90 18.08
N ILE A 25 -9.43 7.76 19.03
CA ILE A 25 -10.03 9.09 19.15
C ILE A 25 -9.19 10.04 18.29
N LYS A 26 -9.83 10.67 17.31
CA LYS A 26 -9.22 11.73 16.48
C LYS A 26 -10.22 12.88 16.44
N ASP A 27 -9.79 14.08 16.85
CA ASP A 27 -10.63 15.27 16.84
C ASP A 27 -12.00 15.03 17.55
N ASP A 28 -11.96 14.43 18.74
CA ASP A 28 -13.12 14.02 19.57
C ASP A 28 -14.09 12.98 18.96
N GLU A 29 -13.79 12.47 17.76
CA GLU A 29 -14.57 11.41 17.12
C GLU A 29 -13.97 10.01 17.40
N LYS A 30 -14.83 9.07 17.80
CA LYS A 30 -14.45 7.65 17.97
C LYS A 30 -14.49 6.93 16.63
N ILE A 31 -13.32 6.64 16.08
CA ILE A 31 -13.19 5.94 14.80
C ILE A 31 -12.75 4.48 15.05
N PRO A 32 -13.49 3.47 14.57
CA PRO A 32 -13.07 2.07 14.68
C PRO A 32 -11.72 1.85 14.00
N LEU A 33 -10.84 1.07 14.61
CA LEU A 33 -9.46 0.86 14.14
C LEU A 33 -9.41 0.37 12.68
N TRP A 34 -10.35 -0.46 12.23
CA TRP A 34 -10.43 -0.92 10.84
C TRP A 34 -10.73 0.17 9.80
N LYS A 35 -11.37 1.28 10.22
CA LYS A 35 -11.59 2.46 9.38
C LYS A 35 -10.37 3.38 9.35
N THR A 36 -9.45 3.24 10.30
CA THR A 36 -8.22 4.03 10.35
C THR A 36 -7.13 3.46 9.45
N GLY A 37 -6.17 4.31 9.09
CA GLY A 37 -4.94 3.87 8.43
C GLY A 37 -3.91 3.24 9.38
N ILE A 38 -4.17 3.17 10.69
CA ILE A 38 -3.18 2.78 11.72
C ILE A 38 -2.85 1.28 11.67
N LEU A 39 -3.79 0.45 11.22
CA LEU A 39 -3.56 -0.96 10.96
C LEU A 39 -2.41 -1.24 9.97
N LYS A 40 -1.91 -0.24 9.25
CA LYS A 40 -0.70 -0.34 8.42
C LYS A 40 0.56 -0.67 9.21
N TYR A 41 0.62 -0.26 10.48
CA TYR A 41 1.75 -0.48 11.39
C TYR A 41 1.56 -1.70 12.28
N TYR A 42 0.32 -2.19 12.42
CA TYR A 42 0.03 -3.34 13.23
C TYR A 42 0.29 -4.64 12.47
N LYS A 43 1.31 -5.40 12.91
CA LYS A 43 1.58 -6.75 12.41
C LYS A 43 1.63 -7.75 13.57
N PRO A 44 0.72 -8.75 13.57
CA PRO A 44 0.94 -9.96 14.32
C PRO A 44 2.12 -10.75 13.72
N ALA A 45 2.97 -11.33 14.57
CA ALA A 45 4.06 -12.25 14.21
C ALA A 45 3.61 -13.41 13.29
N SER A 46 2.31 -13.73 13.24
CA SER A 46 1.70 -14.75 12.37
C SER A 46 1.67 -14.42 10.87
N ASN A 47 2.12 -13.23 10.45
CA ASN A 47 2.20 -12.88 9.02
C ASN A 47 3.44 -13.41 8.30
N VAL A 48 4.46 -13.87 9.02
CA VAL A 48 5.65 -14.51 8.42
C VAL A 48 5.35 -15.97 8.04
N ASN A 49 4.55 -16.68 8.86
CA ASN A 49 4.31 -18.12 8.70
C ASN A 49 3.10 -18.54 7.85
N ASN A 50 2.28 -17.61 7.36
CA ASN A 50 1.09 -17.97 6.57
C ASN A 50 1.39 -18.17 5.06
N ARG A 51 2.31 -19.10 4.74
CA ARG A 51 2.44 -19.67 3.38
C ARG A 51 1.13 -20.35 2.91
N ALA A 52 0.25 -20.73 3.83
CA ALA A 52 -1.04 -21.40 3.56
C ALA A 52 -2.21 -20.44 3.22
N CYS A 53 -2.12 -19.13 3.47
CA CYS A 53 -3.24 -18.20 3.24
C CYS A 53 -3.28 -17.66 1.79
N ARG A 54 -3.00 -18.51 0.80
CA ARG A 54 -2.98 -18.14 -0.63
C ARG A 54 -4.38 -17.95 -1.23
N THR A 55 -5.45 -18.40 -0.56
CA THR A 55 -6.77 -18.56 -1.19
C THR A 55 -7.88 -17.61 -0.72
N ARG A 56 -7.70 -16.80 0.34
CA ARG A 56 -8.78 -15.91 0.85
C ARG A 56 -8.40 -14.46 1.15
N ARG A 57 -7.14 -14.07 0.95
CA ARG A 57 -6.78 -12.65 1.04
C ARG A 57 -7.33 -11.96 -0.19
N LYS A 58 -8.41 -11.18 0.00
CA LYS A 58 -8.96 -10.18 -0.93
C LYS A 58 -7.87 -9.77 -1.91
N ARG A 59 -8.11 -9.85 -3.21
CA ARG A 59 -7.20 -9.30 -4.24
C ARG A 59 -6.73 -7.94 -3.74
N ASN A 60 -5.52 -7.88 -3.18
CA ASN A 60 -5.00 -6.63 -2.66
C ASN A 60 -4.64 -5.84 -3.91
N PHE A 61 -5.56 -4.99 -4.33
CA PHE A 61 -5.33 -4.06 -5.41
C PHE A 61 -4.37 -3.01 -4.88
N HIS A 62 -3.28 -2.79 -5.61
CA HIS A 62 -2.45 -1.61 -5.41
C HIS A 62 -2.95 -0.55 -6.38
N ARG A 63 -2.97 0.70 -5.96
CA ARG A 63 -3.23 1.81 -6.88
C ARG A 63 -2.01 2.02 -7.76
N ASP A 64 -2.25 2.56 -8.94
CA ASP A 64 -1.15 3.09 -9.72
C ASP A 64 -0.58 4.31 -9.00
N GLU A 65 0.75 4.45 -9.05
CA GLU A 65 1.47 5.60 -8.51
C GLU A 65 2.12 6.39 -9.65
N PHE A 66 2.62 7.59 -9.34
CA PHE A 66 3.22 8.47 -10.32
C PHE A 66 4.60 8.93 -9.85
N ILE A 67 5.54 9.01 -10.77
CA ILE A 67 6.86 9.62 -10.54
C ILE A 67 7.03 10.76 -11.53
N THR A 68 7.51 11.90 -11.03
CA THR A 68 7.81 13.08 -11.82
C THR A 68 9.20 12.94 -12.45
N CYS A 69 9.28 13.14 -13.77
CA CYS A 69 10.56 13.11 -14.47
C CYS A 69 11.47 14.26 -14.02
N SER A 70 12.72 13.95 -13.68
CA SER A 70 13.69 14.98 -13.27
C SER A 70 14.00 16.02 -14.36
N LYS A 71 13.99 15.61 -15.64
CA LYS A 71 14.32 16.44 -16.82
C LYS A 71 13.15 17.30 -17.28
N CYS A 72 12.00 16.71 -17.64
CA CYS A 72 10.87 17.42 -18.24
C CYS A 72 9.73 17.75 -17.26
N LYS A 73 9.82 17.32 -15.99
CA LYS A 73 8.82 17.56 -14.94
C LYS A 73 7.41 16.98 -15.20
N LYS A 74 7.24 16.15 -16.23
CA LYS A 74 6.00 15.41 -16.50
C LYS A 74 5.88 14.22 -15.55
N ASP A 75 4.66 13.93 -15.08
CA ASP A 75 4.38 12.72 -14.31
C ASP A 75 4.20 11.51 -15.20
N ARG A 76 4.79 10.38 -14.79
CA ARG A 76 4.66 9.09 -15.46
C ARG A 76 4.09 8.05 -14.51
N ARG A 77 3.13 7.27 -15.02
CA ARG A 77 2.36 6.29 -14.26
C ARG A 77 3.11 4.97 -14.11
N PHE A 78 3.11 4.43 -12.89
CA PHE A 78 3.58 3.09 -12.54
C PHE A 78 2.39 2.23 -12.11
N ARG A 79 2.16 1.13 -12.84
CA ARG A 79 1.18 0.11 -12.46
C ARG A 79 1.82 -0.73 -11.37
N LEU A 80 1.12 -1.01 -10.27
CA LEU A 80 1.65 -1.77 -9.12
C LEU A 80 0.96 -3.14 -8.96
N ARG A 81 0.69 -3.84 -10.07
CA ARG A 81 -0.11 -5.09 -10.08
C ARG A 81 0.72 -6.28 -9.62
N THR A 82 1.96 -6.37 -10.08
CA THR A 82 2.89 -7.46 -9.77
C THR A 82 3.96 -7.07 -8.75
N LYS A 83 4.73 -8.05 -8.26
CA LYS A 83 5.83 -7.80 -7.33
C LYS A 83 6.97 -7.07 -8.03
N GLU A 84 7.23 -7.44 -9.28
CA GLU A 84 8.27 -6.89 -10.16
C GLU A 84 7.96 -5.42 -10.46
N GLU A 85 6.71 -5.13 -10.82
CA GLU A 85 6.22 -3.76 -11.01
C GLU A 85 6.34 -2.89 -9.75
N CYS A 86 6.03 -3.46 -8.58
CA CYS A 86 6.28 -2.77 -7.31
C CYS A 86 7.77 -2.48 -7.13
N ARG A 87 8.65 -3.44 -7.44
CA ARG A 87 10.09 -3.26 -7.28
C ARG A 87 10.64 -2.17 -8.18
N ILE A 88 10.26 -2.19 -9.44
CA ILE A 88 10.61 -1.17 -10.43
C ILE A 88 10.23 0.23 -9.93
N TYR A 89 9.02 0.40 -9.37
CA TYR A 89 8.61 1.67 -8.78
C TYR A 89 9.50 2.08 -7.59
N HIS A 90 9.87 1.14 -6.71
CA HIS A 90 10.79 1.42 -5.61
C HIS A 90 12.17 1.87 -6.07
N ASP A 91 12.72 1.22 -7.09
CA ASP A 91 14.03 1.55 -7.65
C ASP A 91 13.99 2.91 -8.36
N ALA A 92 12.92 3.19 -9.11
CA ALA A 92 12.68 4.50 -9.72
C ALA A 92 12.51 5.62 -8.68
N LEU A 93 11.78 5.36 -7.60
CA LEU A 93 11.58 6.32 -6.51
C LEU A 93 12.87 6.60 -5.73
N ALA A 94 13.74 5.61 -5.60
CA ALA A 94 15.06 5.77 -4.98
C ALA A 94 16.00 6.60 -5.88
N ASN A 95 15.83 6.53 -7.20
CA ASN A 95 16.63 7.28 -8.16
C ASN A 95 16.13 8.74 -8.31
N LYS A 96 16.78 9.68 -7.60
CA LYS A 96 16.49 11.12 -7.71
C LYS A 96 16.66 11.69 -9.13
N ARG A 97 17.44 11.03 -9.99
CA ARG A 97 17.71 11.43 -11.38
C ARG A 97 16.85 10.67 -12.38
N TRP A 98 15.80 9.98 -11.94
CA TRP A 98 14.91 9.22 -12.81
C TRP A 98 14.34 10.09 -13.94
N LYS A 99 14.37 9.55 -15.17
CA LYS A 99 13.91 10.20 -16.41
C LYS A 99 12.86 9.35 -17.11
N CYS A 100 12.14 9.94 -18.08
CA CYS A 100 11.12 9.22 -18.86
C CYS A 100 11.69 7.98 -19.55
N VAL A 101 12.92 8.08 -20.07
CA VAL A 101 13.62 6.98 -20.74
C VAL A 101 13.98 5.82 -19.81
N ASP A 102 14.02 6.05 -18.50
CA ASP A 102 14.23 5.03 -17.47
C ASP A 102 12.90 4.37 -17.08
N GLY A 103 11.82 4.65 -17.81
CA GLY A 103 10.50 4.06 -17.59
C GLY A 103 10.46 2.57 -17.91
N PRO A 104 9.66 1.77 -17.19
CA PRO A 104 9.64 0.31 -17.34
C PRO A 104 8.73 -0.22 -18.44
N TYR A 105 7.92 0.65 -19.05
CA TYR A 105 6.95 0.28 -20.08
C TYR A 105 7.49 0.65 -21.46
N ASP A 106 6.59 1.01 -22.37
CA ASP A 106 6.92 1.56 -23.68
C ASP A 106 8.01 2.63 -23.57
N ARG A 107 8.79 2.79 -24.65
CA ARG A 107 9.87 3.79 -24.75
C ARG A 107 9.29 5.21 -24.73
N ILE A 108 8.90 5.67 -23.55
CA ILE A 108 8.36 7.01 -23.32
C ILE A 108 9.54 7.96 -23.17
N THR A 109 9.54 9.00 -23.99
CA THR A 109 10.55 10.05 -24.00
C THR A 109 10.04 11.30 -23.26
N CYS A 110 10.90 12.32 -23.20
CA CYS A 110 10.50 13.62 -22.66
C CYS A 110 9.59 14.41 -23.61
N GLU A 111 9.59 14.08 -24.90
CA GLU A 111 8.77 14.75 -25.93
C GLU A 111 7.32 14.29 -25.81
N ASP A 112 7.10 13.02 -25.51
CA ASP A 112 5.77 12.44 -25.34
C ASP A 112 4.91 13.22 -24.35
N ALA A 113 3.65 13.41 -24.73
CA ALA A 113 2.67 14.12 -23.93
C ALA A 113 2.50 13.47 -22.55
N GLU A 114 2.23 14.30 -21.55
CA GLU A 114 1.89 13.82 -20.23
C GLU A 114 0.45 13.27 -20.22
N GLU A 115 0.20 12.31 -19.34
CA GLU A 115 -1.15 11.81 -19.13
C GLU A 115 -2.09 12.94 -18.64
N ARG A 116 -3.23 13.12 -19.32
CA ARG A 116 -4.23 14.14 -18.95
C ARG A 116 -4.68 13.98 -17.49
N ALA A 117 -4.88 15.09 -16.80
CA ALA A 117 -5.29 15.12 -15.40
C ALA A 117 -6.56 14.29 -15.11
N SER A 118 -7.54 14.30 -16.01
CA SER A 118 -8.77 13.50 -15.89
C SER A 118 -8.51 11.98 -15.84
N ARG A 119 -7.44 11.52 -16.50
CA ARG A 119 -7.05 10.10 -16.50
C ARG A 119 -6.19 9.74 -15.28
N LYS A 120 -5.38 10.67 -14.76
CA LYS A 120 -4.60 10.48 -13.50
C LYS A 120 -5.47 10.14 -12.29
N ILE A 121 -6.71 10.60 -12.27
CA ILE A 121 -7.69 10.31 -11.21
C ILE A 121 -8.02 8.80 -11.18
N VAL A 122 -7.98 8.13 -12.32
CA VAL A 122 -8.25 6.70 -12.45
C VAL A 122 -7.03 5.90 -12.03
N ARG A 123 -6.96 5.47 -10.76
CA ARG A 123 -5.81 4.71 -10.21
C ARG A 123 -6.05 3.20 -10.09
N GLY A 124 -7.07 2.68 -10.77
CA GLY A 124 -7.39 1.25 -10.82
C GLY A 124 -8.02 0.69 -9.55
N CYS A 125 -8.88 1.46 -8.87
CA CYS A 125 -9.70 0.94 -7.80
C CYS A 125 -10.82 0.05 -8.38
N PRO A 126 -11.06 -1.15 -7.83
CA PRO A 126 -12.09 -2.07 -8.34
C PRO A 126 -13.52 -1.60 -8.09
N ARG A 127 -13.74 -0.64 -7.18
CA ARG A 127 -15.08 -0.16 -6.81
C ARG A 127 -15.52 1.06 -7.58
N THR A 128 -14.61 2.00 -7.82
CA THR A 128 -14.91 3.24 -8.55
C THR A 128 -13.63 3.81 -9.14
N ALA A 129 -13.69 4.23 -10.41
CA ALA A 129 -12.54 4.77 -11.12
C ALA A 129 -11.96 6.00 -10.42
N THR A 130 -12.82 6.86 -9.84
CA THR A 130 -12.43 8.12 -9.19
C THR A 130 -12.12 7.98 -7.69
N CYS A 131 -11.95 6.75 -7.21
CA CYS A 131 -11.69 6.49 -5.80
C CYS A 131 -10.44 7.23 -5.31
N LYS A 132 -10.60 8.09 -4.29
CA LYS A 132 -9.49 8.79 -3.62
C LYS A 132 -8.64 7.88 -2.71
N GLY A 133 -9.11 6.66 -2.43
CA GLY A 133 -8.42 5.63 -1.67
C GLY A 133 -9.34 4.98 -0.65
N CYS A 134 -9.84 3.78 -0.95
CA CYS A 134 -10.64 2.98 -0.04
C CYS A 134 -9.85 1.76 0.47
N THR A 135 -10.33 1.13 1.53
CA THR A 135 -9.71 -0.06 2.12
C THR A 135 -9.65 -1.29 1.20
N SER A 136 -10.31 -1.24 0.03
CA SER A 136 -10.26 -2.30 -0.98
C SER A 136 -9.25 -2.05 -2.10
N CYS A 137 -8.76 -0.81 -2.27
CA CYS A 137 -7.78 -0.46 -3.30
C CYS A 137 -6.47 0.10 -2.77
N VAL A 138 -6.44 0.53 -1.51
CA VAL A 138 -5.22 0.96 -0.85
C VAL A 138 -4.57 -0.25 -0.20
N CYS A 139 -3.38 -0.59 -0.66
CA CYS A 139 -2.55 -1.56 0.03
C CYS A 139 -1.82 -0.86 1.18
N PHE A 140 -2.17 -1.23 2.41
CA PHE A 140 -1.51 -0.70 3.61
C PHE A 140 -0.13 -1.30 3.86
N GLY A 141 0.28 -2.29 3.06
CA GLY A 141 1.56 -2.97 3.17
C GLY A 141 1.37 -4.48 3.09
N CYS A 142 2.08 -5.12 2.16
CA CYS A 142 2.10 -6.56 2.03
C CYS A 142 3.45 -7.02 1.49
N ILE A 143 3.73 -8.32 1.59
CA ILE A 143 4.97 -8.94 1.07
C ILE A 143 5.18 -8.79 -0.44
N ARG A 144 4.17 -8.32 -1.19
CA ARG A 144 4.28 -8.03 -2.63
C ARG A 144 4.88 -6.65 -2.90
N CYS A 145 4.57 -5.65 -2.06
CA CYS A 145 4.96 -4.26 -2.26
C CYS A 145 5.97 -3.75 -1.22
N ARG A 146 6.51 -4.65 -0.40
CA ARG A 146 7.46 -4.34 0.66
C ARG A 146 8.63 -5.31 0.55
N PHE A 147 9.82 -4.74 0.60
CA PHE A 147 11.06 -5.44 0.29
C PHE A 147 12.06 -5.21 1.42
N TRP A 148 12.76 -6.26 1.84
CA TRP A 148 13.77 -6.20 2.90
C TRP A 148 14.97 -5.35 2.52
N ASP A 149 15.38 -5.45 1.26
CA ASP A 149 16.52 -4.77 0.68
C ASP A 149 16.18 -3.35 0.19
N CYS A 150 14.94 -2.89 0.35
CA CYS A 150 14.55 -1.52 0.01
C CYS A 150 14.63 -0.61 1.23
N ARG A 151 15.45 0.45 1.12
CA ARG A 151 15.66 1.44 2.19
C ARG A 151 14.56 2.51 2.27
N CYS A 152 13.43 2.32 1.58
CA CYS A 152 12.32 3.26 1.65
C CYS A 152 11.71 3.24 3.05
N ARG A 153 11.32 4.40 3.61
CA ARG A 153 10.77 4.49 4.97
C ARG A 153 9.63 3.49 5.19
N THR A 154 8.72 3.39 4.23
CA THR A 154 7.57 2.47 4.31
C THR A 154 7.95 0.99 4.25
N CYS A 155 9.08 0.66 3.61
CA CYS A 155 9.62 -0.69 3.49
C CYS A 155 10.29 -1.07 4.80
N VAL A 156 11.17 -0.19 5.29
CA VAL A 156 11.87 -0.29 6.58
C VAL A 156 10.86 -0.41 7.72
N ASP A 157 9.91 0.53 7.82
CA ASP A 157 8.85 0.49 8.83
C ASP A 157 8.04 -0.81 8.75
N PHE A 158 7.76 -1.31 7.54
CA PHE A 158 7.01 -2.55 7.40
C PHE A 158 7.85 -3.76 7.80
N MET A 159 9.13 -3.80 7.45
CA MET A 159 9.98 -4.98 7.68
C MET A 159 10.54 -5.04 9.10
N GLN A 160 10.93 -3.91 9.70
CA GLN A 160 11.43 -3.83 11.08
C GLN A 160 10.32 -4.03 12.10
N ASN A 161 9.13 -3.44 11.91
CA ASN A 161 7.97 -3.73 12.77
C ASN A 161 7.37 -5.14 12.55
N ALA A 162 8.03 -5.98 11.75
CA ALA A 162 7.70 -7.40 11.63
C ALA A 162 8.70 -8.30 12.38
N GLU A 163 9.78 -7.75 12.93
CA GLU A 163 10.63 -8.45 13.89
C GLU A 163 9.81 -8.62 15.20
N PRO A 164 9.77 -9.84 15.76
CA PRO A 164 8.93 -10.19 16.90
C PRO A 164 9.29 -9.46 18.20
#